data_AF-A0A9Q1GZV2-F1
#
_entry.id   AF-A0A9Q1GZV2-F1
#
_cell.length_a   1.000
_cell.length_b   1.000
_cell.length_c   1.000
_cell.angle_alpha   90.00
_cell.angle_beta   90.00
_cell.angle_gamma   90.00
#
_symmetry.space_group_name_H-M   'P 1'
#
loop_
_entity.id
_entity.type
_entity.pdbx_description
1 polymer ?
#
loop_
_entity_poly.entity_id
_entity_poly.type
_entity_poly.pdbx_seq_one_letter_code
_entity_poly.pdbx_strand_id
1 'polypeptide(L)'
;MANYDWLFMPINVNNNHWVLLAVDVRRRTISVLDSLHRDNNIWIERWMAYMLLRAETTNELAGPWETREWLSARQEDGSSCGPFVLLNALAITRRIDPAKLTHQHALAMRSYVLSILLGESRQPKDCRSDYCDDLECRNPNGTNWIYCRVCNRWLHFECANITEAPGEDGQDDFVCVVCAAQYS
;
A
#
# COMPACT_ATOMS: atom_id res chain seq x y z
N MET A 1 -22.11 -8.74 -4.60
CA MET A 1 -21.11 -8.17 -5.55
C MET A 1 -21.72 -7.63 -6.85
N ALA A 2 -22.95 -8.02 -7.21
CA ALA A 2 -23.55 -7.70 -8.51
C ALA A 2 -23.79 -6.21 -8.81
N ASN A 3 -23.68 -5.31 -7.83
CA ASN A 3 -23.92 -3.88 -8.00
C ASN A 3 -22.66 -3.07 -8.37
N TYR A 4 -21.49 -3.71 -8.44
CA TYR A 4 -20.25 -3.05 -8.83
C TYR A 4 -19.94 -3.31 -10.31
N ASP A 5 -19.42 -2.30 -11.01
CA ASP A 5 -18.98 -2.44 -12.40
C ASP A 5 -17.61 -3.13 -12.49
N TRP A 6 -16.73 -2.73 -11.57
CA TRP A 6 -15.35 -3.19 -11.51
C TRP A 6 -15.00 -3.68 -10.11
N LEU A 7 -14.19 -4.74 -10.05
CA LEU A 7 -13.46 -5.12 -8.83
C LEU A 7 -11.97 -4.95 -9.10
N PHE A 8 -11.28 -4.27 -8.19
CA PHE A 8 -9.84 -4.05 -8.24
C PHE A 8 -9.20 -4.70 -7.02
N MET A 9 -8.30 -5.65 -7.26
CA MET A 9 -7.61 -6.40 -6.22
C MET A 9 -6.10 -6.26 -6.42
N PRO A 10 -5.44 -5.37 -5.65
CA PRO A 10 -3.99 -5.33 -5.58
C PRO A 10 -3.46 -6.64 -4.99
N ILE A 11 -2.47 -7.25 -5.65
CA ILE A 11 -1.82 -8.48 -5.21
C ILE A 11 -0.33 -8.19 -4.99
N ASN A 12 0.15 -8.51 -3.79
CA ASN A 12 1.58 -8.49 -3.48
C ASN A 12 2.21 -9.85 -3.77
N VAL A 13 2.99 -9.91 -4.84
CA VAL A 13 3.71 -11.10 -5.30
C VAL A 13 5.08 -11.12 -4.63
N ASN A 14 5.39 -12.21 -3.93
CA ASN A 14 6.69 -12.46 -3.27
C ASN A 14 7.15 -11.33 -2.32
N ASN A 15 6.20 -10.60 -1.71
CA ASN A 15 6.45 -9.48 -0.81
C ASN A 15 7.25 -8.30 -1.39
N ASN A 16 7.39 -8.21 -2.71
CA ASN A 16 8.20 -7.15 -3.33
C ASN A 16 7.66 -6.62 -4.68
N HIS A 17 6.61 -7.21 -5.22
CA HIS A 17 6.08 -6.83 -6.52
C HIS A 17 4.56 -6.71 -6.48
N TRP A 18 4.03 -5.61 -6.98
CA TRP A 18 2.59 -5.35 -6.97
C TRP A 18 2.00 -5.50 -8.37
N VAL A 19 0.91 -6.25 -8.47
CA VAL A 19 0.10 -6.37 -9.69
C VAL A 19 -1.36 -6.07 -9.37
N LEU A 20 -2.13 -5.72 -10.39
CA LEU A 20 -3.56 -5.43 -10.24
C LEU A 20 -4.38 -6.51 -10.93
N LEU A 21 -5.16 -7.29 -10.18
CA LEU A 21 -6.24 -8.08 -10.76
C LEU A 21 -7.47 -7.19 -10.92
N ALA A 22 -7.92 -7.01 -12.16
CA ALA A 22 -9.09 -6.23 -12.53
C ALA A 22 -10.19 -7.15 -13.08
N VAL A 23 -11.39 -7.00 -12.55
CA VAL A 23 -12.58 -7.76 -12.96
C VAL A 23 -13.63 -6.79 -13.47
N ASP A 24 -14.07 -6.97 -14.72
CA ASP A 24 -15.29 -6.36 -15.25
C ASP A 24 -16.45 -7.28 -14.91
N VAL A 25 -17.25 -6.90 -13.93
CA VAL A 25 -18.34 -7.74 -13.39
C VAL A 25 -19.45 -7.90 -14.43
N ARG A 26 -19.73 -6.85 -15.21
CA ARG A 26 -20.80 -6.84 -16.20
C ARG A 26 -20.45 -7.73 -17.38
N ARG A 27 -19.21 -7.65 -17.87
CA ARG A 27 -18.72 -8.48 -18.98
C ARG A 27 -18.27 -9.87 -18.55
N ARG A 28 -18.16 -10.11 -17.25
CA ARG A 28 -17.61 -11.33 -16.66
C ARG A 28 -16.20 -11.64 -17.15
N THR A 29 -15.37 -10.60 -17.25
CA THR A 29 -13.98 -10.74 -17.69
C THR A 29 -12.99 -10.42 -16.59
N ILE A 30 -11.89 -11.16 -16.54
CA ILE A 30 -10.78 -10.98 -15.60
C ILE A 30 -9.48 -10.69 -16.36
N SER A 31 -8.65 -9.83 -15.78
CA SER A 31 -7.30 -9.53 -16.26
C SER A 31 -6.35 -9.29 -15.09
N VAL A 32 -5.07 -9.60 -15.27
CA VAL A 32 -4.01 -9.19 -14.33
C VAL A 32 -3.08 -8.21 -15.05
N LEU A 33 -3.05 -6.98 -14.56
CA LEU A 33 -2.19 -5.92 -15.05
C LEU A 33 -0.91 -5.90 -14.24
N ASP A 34 0.18 -6.33 -14.89
CA ASP A 34 1.53 -6.37 -14.34
C ASP A 34 2.44 -5.48 -15.18
N SER A 35 3.02 -4.44 -14.58
CA SER A 35 3.94 -3.51 -15.25
C SER A 35 5.29 -4.13 -15.63
N LEU A 36 5.61 -5.33 -15.11
CA LEU A 36 6.79 -6.11 -15.51
C LEU A 36 6.46 -7.24 -16.50
N HIS A 37 5.19 -7.38 -16.91
CA HIS A 37 4.72 -8.39 -17.87
C HIS A 37 5.17 -9.82 -17.53
N ARG A 38 5.14 -10.21 -16.25
CA ARG A 38 5.42 -11.58 -15.83
C ARG A 38 4.19 -12.46 -16.05
N ASP A 39 4.38 -13.78 -15.95
CA ASP A 39 3.25 -14.72 -15.94
C ASP A 39 2.44 -14.55 -14.65
N ASN A 40 1.13 -14.38 -14.82
CA ASN A 40 0.16 -14.10 -13.76
C ASN A 40 -1.03 -15.07 -13.79
N ASN A 41 -0.96 -16.17 -14.57
CA ASN A 41 -2.06 -17.13 -14.73
C ASN A 41 -2.55 -17.71 -13.39
N ILE A 42 -1.64 -17.96 -12.45
CA ILE A 42 -1.97 -18.47 -11.11
C ILE A 42 -3.01 -17.60 -10.38
N TRP A 43 -2.99 -16.28 -10.57
CA TRP A 43 -3.92 -15.37 -9.90
C TRP A 43 -5.31 -15.42 -10.53
N ILE A 44 -5.38 -15.59 -11.85
CA ILE A 44 -6.62 -15.79 -12.59
C ILE A 44 -7.27 -17.10 -12.17
N GLU A 45 -6.51 -18.20 -12.15
CA GLU A 45 -6.99 -19.52 -11.74
C GLU A 45 -7.52 -19.53 -10.31
N ARG A 46 -6.77 -18.94 -9.36
CA ARG A 46 -7.20 -18.82 -7.96
C ARG A 46 -8.48 -18.02 -7.83
N TRP A 47 -8.60 -16.92 -8.57
CA TRP A 47 -9.80 -16.11 -8.54
C TRP A 47 -11.01 -16.85 -9.12
N MET A 48 -10.83 -17.54 -10.25
CA MET A 48 -11.89 -18.35 -10.87
C MET A 48 -12.36 -19.48 -9.93
N ALA A 49 -11.42 -20.20 -9.29
CA ALA A 49 -11.73 -21.23 -8.31
C ALA A 49 -12.50 -20.66 -7.10
N TYR A 50 -12.08 -19.51 -6.58
CA TYR A 50 -12.79 -18.81 -5.51
C TYR A 50 -14.23 -18.46 -5.93
N MET A 51 -14.40 -17.91 -7.14
CA MET A 51 -15.72 -17.50 -7.63
C MET A 51 -16.66 -18.68 -7.85
N LEU A 52 -16.14 -19.83 -8.29
CA LEU A 52 -16.91 -21.07 -8.40
C LEU A 52 -17.47 -21.50 -7.04
N LEU A 53 -16.60 -21.64 -6.03
CA LEU A 53 -16.99 -22.01 -4.66
C LEU A 53 -17.95 -20.99 -4.03
N ARG A 54 -17.70 -19.70 -4.25
CA ARG A 54 -18.57 -18.63 -3.77
C ARG A 54 -19.96 -18.72 -4.42
N ALA A 55 -20.03 -19.02 -5.72
CA ALA A 55 -21.29 -19.15 -6.43
C ALA A 55 -22.13 -20.33 -5.91
N GLU A 56 -21.51 -21.45 -5.54
CA GLU A 56 -22.20 -22.60 -4.92
C GLU A 56 -22.92 -22.22 -3.61
N THR A 57 -22.34 -21.30 -2.83
CA THR A 57 -22.90 -20.89 -1.54
C THR A 57 -23.87 -19.70 -1.65
N THR A 58 -23.58 -18.75 -2.54
CA THR A 58 -24.30 -17.46 -2.60
C THR A 58 -25.26 -17.34 -3.77
N ASN A 59 -25.13 -18.18 -4.79
CA ASN A 59 -25.79 -18.08 -6.10
C ASN A 59 -25.57 -16.72 -6.82
N GLU A 60 -24.71 -15.84 -6.30
CA GLU A 60 -24.37 -14.57 -6.93
C GLU A 60 -23.26 -14.76 -7.98
N LEU A 61 -23.43 -14.12 -9.14
CA LEU A 61 -22.43 -14.12 -10.21
C LEU A 61 -22.02 -15.53 -10.68
N ALA A 62 -22.95 -16.49 -10.59
CA ALA A 62 -22.76 -17.85 -11.08
C ALA A 62 -22.59 -17.89 -12.60
N GLY A 63 -21.76 -18.82 -13.08
CA GLY A 63 -21.47 -19.06 -14.50
C GLY A 63 -20.00 -18.81 -14.86
N PRO A 64 -19.65 -18.97 -16.14
CA PRO A 64 -18.27 -18.88 -16.60
C PRO A 64 -17.76 -17.45 -16.56
N TRP A 65 -16.44 -17.35 -16.32
CA TRP A 65 -15.67 -16.12 -16.42
C TRP A 65 -14.63 -16.28 -17.52
N GLU A 66 -14.38 -15.21 -18.26
CA GLU A 66 -13.45 -15.20 -19.37
C GLU A 66 -12.20 -14.39 -19.06
N THR A 67 -11.05 -14.87 -19.49
CA THR A 67 -9.82 -14.07 -19.42
C THR A 67 -9.83 -13.05 -20.56
N ARG A 68 -9.55 -11.79 -20.23
CA ARG A 68 -9.29 -10.73 -21.19
C ARG A 68 -7.89 -10.19 -20.97
N GLU A 69 -7.26 -9.69 -22.03
CA GLU A 69 -5.95 -9.05 -21.94
C GLU A 69 -6.13 -7.53 -21.83
N TRP A 70 -6.37 -7.04 -20.61
CA TRP A 70 -5.94 -5.69 -20.28
C TRP A 70 -4.45 -5.74 -19.96
N LEU A 71 -3.66 -4.90 -20.63
CA LEU A 71 -2.21 -4.84 -20.45
C LEU A 71 -1.83 -3.55 -19.71
N SER A 72 -0.95 -3.67 -18.73
CA SER A 72 -0.29 -2.50 -18.14
C SER A 72 0.77 -1.97 -19.11
N ALA A 73 0.98 -0.66 -19.13
CA ALA A 73 2.24 -0.13 -19.64
C ALA A 73 3.43 -0.67 -18.81
N ARG A 74 4.60 -0.76 -19.46
CA ARG A 74 5.81 -1.33 -18.87
C ARG A 74 6.48 -0.33 -17.94
N GLN A 75 6.92 -0.78 -16.76
CA GLN A 75 7.75 0.02 -15.88
C GLN A 75 9.22 -0.03 -16.30
N GLU A 76 9.95 1.04 -16.01
CA GLU A 76 11.37 1.20 -16.35
C GLU A 76 12.29 1.05 -15.12
N ASP A 77 11.72 0.90 -13.92
CA ASP A 77 12.44 0.79 -12.65
C ASP A 77 12.02 -0.45 -11.82
N GLY A 78 12.64 -0.64 -10.66
CA GLY A 78 12.30 -1.71 -9.71
C GLY A 78 11.29 -1.32 -8.63
N SER A 79 10.78 -0.08 -8.64
CA SER A 79 10.07 0.51 -7.49
C SER A 79 8.70 1.10 -7.80
N SER A 80 8.31 1.17 -9.07
CA SER A 80 7.07 1.83 -9.50
C SER A 80 5.88 0.90 -9.71
N CYS A 81 5.99 -0.41 -9.41
CA CYS A 81 4.90 -1.36 -9.54
C CYS A 81 3.65 -0.97 -8.72
N GLY A 82 3.83 -0.45 -7.50
CA GLY A 82 2.73 0.07 -6.67
C GLY A 82 2.00 1.27 -7.33
N PRO A 83 2.70 2.34 -7.73
CA PRO A 83 2.10 3.42 -8.51
C PRO A 83 1.39 2.95 -9.79
N PHE A 84 1.93 1.96 -10.51
CA PHE A 84 1.26 1.36 -11.67
C PHE A 84 -0.06 0.69 -11.31
N VAL A 85 -0.15 -0.04 -10.19
CA VAL A 85 -1.41 -0.63 -9.72
C VAL A 85 -2.49 0.44 -9.54
N LEU A 86 -2.16 1.54 -8.88
CA LEU A 86 -3.12 2.64 -8.65
C LEU A 86 -3.49 3.36 -9.96
N LEU A 87 -2.50 3.62 -10.80
CA LEU A 87 -2.67 4.28 -12.08
C LEU A 87 -3.54 3.46 -13.04
N ASN A 88 -3.33 2.14 -13.11
CA ASN A 88 -4.10 1.22 -13.93
C ASN A 88 -5.57 1.18 -13.49
N ALA A 89 -5.83 1.09 -12.19
CA ALA A 89 -7.21 1.14 -11.67
C ALA A 89 -7.88 2.48 -12.04
N LEU A 90 -7.18 3.60 -11.87
CA LEU A 90 -7.69 4.92 -12.26
C LEU A 90 -7.98 4.98 -13.76
N ALA A 91 -7.06 4.54 -14.61
CA ALA A 91 -7.24 4.54 -16.07
C ALA A 91 -8.47 3.73 -16.50
N ILE A 92 -8.65 2.53 -15.95
CA ILE A 92 -9.83 1.68 -16.22
C ILE A 92 -11.12 2.41 -15.83
N THR A 93 -11.19 3.02 -14.64
CA THR A 93 -12.39 3.77 -14.22
C THR A 93 -12.68 4.98 -15.10
N ARG A 94 -11.64 5.56 -15.73
CA ARG A 94 -11.74 6.67 -16.68
C ARG A 94 -11.90 6.22 -18.13
N ARG A 95 -12.02 4.91 -18.39
CA ARG A 95 -12.11 4.31 -19.73
C ARG A 95 -10.92 4.65 -20.62
N ILE A 96 -9.76 4.81 -20.01
CA ILE A 96 -8.46 4.98 -20.66
C ILE A 96 -7.78 3.62 -20.70
N ASP A 97 -7.23 3.27 -21.85
CA ASP A 97 -6.46 2.03 -22.02
C ASP A 97 -5.15 2.09 -21.23
N PRO A 98 -4.94 1.22 -20.22
CA PRO A 98 -3.74 1.23 -19.40
C PRO A 98 -2.45 0.98 -20.18
N ALA A 99 -2.52 0.34 -21.35
CA ALA A 99 -1.36 0.11 -22.22
C ALA A 99 -0.82 1.41 -22.86
N LYS A 100 -1.63 2.47 -22.90
CA LYS A 100 -1.24 3.80 -23.45
C LYS A 100 -0.58 4.71 -22.42
N LEU A 101 -0.49 4.28 -21.17
CA LEU A 101 0.18 5.02 -20.11
C LEU A 101 1.69 4.89 -20.25
N THR A 102 2.43 5.59 -19.39
CA THR A 102 3.89 5.62 -19.45
C THR A 102 4.47 5.56 -18.05
N HIS A 103 5.77 5.26 -17.95
CA HIS A 103 6.47 5.31 -16.68
C HIS A 103 6.37 6.68 -16.01
N GLN A 104 6.44 7.77 -16.79
CA GLN A 104 6.27 9.13 -16.28
C GLN A 104 4.90 9.37 -15.63
N HIS A 105 3.83 8.78 -16.16
CA HIS A 105 2.52 8.84 -15.52
C HIS A 105 2.49 8.12 -14.17
N ALA A 106 3.24 7.01 -14.02
CA ALA A 106 3.36 6.31 -12.75
C ALA A 106 4.16 7.12 -11.72
N LEU A 107 5.21 7.83 -12.14
CA LEU A 107 5.93 8.77 -11.28
C LEU A 107 5.02 9.93 -10.84
N ALA A 108 4.24 10.50 -11.76
CA ALA A 108 3.25 11.53 -11.43
C ALA A 108 2.18 11.00 -10.47
N MET A 109 1.74 9.74 -10.63
CA MET A 109 0.80 9.09 -9.71
C MET A 109 1.36 8.98 -8.30
N ARG A 110 2.67 8.72 -8.14
CA ARG A 110 3.33 8.70 -6.82
C ARG A 110 3.22 10.06 -6.13
N SER A 111 3.56 11.15 -6.84
CA SER A 111 3.44 12.51 -6.31
C SER A 111 2.00 12.91 -6.01
N TYR A 112 1.05 12.49 -6.85
CA TYR A 112 -0.38 12.73 -6.66
C TYR A 112 -0.95 12.01 -5.43
N VAL A 113 -0.59 10.75 -5.23
CA VAL A 113 -1.01 10.00 -4.04
C VAL A 113 -0.41 10.61 -2.78
N LEU A 114 0.87 11.01 -2.82
CA LEU A 114 1.51 11.70 -1.70
C LEU A 114 0.77 13.00 -1.36
N SER A 115 0.42 13.83 -2.36
CA SER A 115 -0.28 15.09 -2.10
C SER A 115 -1.66 14.89 -1.49
N ILE A 116 -2.41 13.86 -1.92
CA ILE A 116 -3.67 13.48 -1.29
C ILE A 116 -3.44 13.04 0.15
N LEU A 117 -2.49 12.14 0.40
CA LEU A 117 -2.24 11.63 1.75
C LEU A 117 -1.83 12.76 2.70
N LEU A 118 -1.02 13.71 2.25
CA LEU A 118 -0.66 14.89 3.05
C LEU A 118 -1.84 15.85 3.25
N GLY A 119 -2.62 16.11 2.20
CA GLY A 119 -3.78 17.01 2.29
C GLY A 119 -4.92 16.46 3.16
N GLU A 120 -5.14 15.15 3.11
CA GLU A 120 -6.14 14.44 3.92
C GLU A 120 -5.58 13.98 5.27
N SER A 121 -4.26 14.10 5.49
CA SER A 121 -3.68 13.81 6.78
C SER A 121 -4.27 14.76 7.81
N ARG A 122 -5.04 14.18 8.72
CA ARG A 122 -5.42 14.89 9.94
C ARG A 122 -4.27 14.69 10.88
N GLN A 123 -3.71 15.80 11.38
CA GLN A 123 -3.03 15.72 12.66
C GLN A 123 -3.99 15.04 13.63
N PRO A 124 -3.61 13.90 14.23
CA PRO A 124 -4.43 13.32 15.28
C PRO A 124 -4.82 14.42 16.26
N LYS A 125 -6.11 14.55 16.61
CA LYS A 125 -6.54 15.55 17.61
C LYS A 125 -5.80 15.36 18.93
N ASP A 126 -5.38 14.12 19.18
CA ASP A 126 -4.44 13.70 20.20
C ASP A 126 -3.18 13.20 19.49
N CYS A 127 -2.45 14.09 18.81
CA CYS A 127 -1.08 13.77 18.45
C CYS A 127 -0.45 13.29 19.76
N ARG A 128 0.10 12.07 19.78
CA ARG A 128 0.95 11.62 20.90
C ARG A 128 2.17 12.53 21.13
N SER A 129 2.28 13.65 20.42
CA SER A 129 3.13 14.77 20.78
C SER A 129 2.68 15.52 22.04
N ASP A 130 1.50 15.27 22.59
CA ASP A 130 1.09 15.84 23.89
C ASP A 130 1.49 14.94 25.05
N TYR A 131 1.79 13.66 24.80
CA TYR A 131 2.08 12.67 25.84
C TYR A 131 3.22 11.75 25.40
N CYS A 132 4.33 11.84 26.13
CA CYS A 132 5.43 10.90 25.98
C CYS A 132 4.96 9.46 26.25
N ASP A 133 5.33 8.52 25.37
CA ASP A 133 4.99 7.09 25.51
C ASP A 133 5.80 6.37 26.62
N ASP A 134 6.62 7.10 27.38
CA ASP A 134 7.23 6.61 28.61
C ASP A 134 6.20 6.66 29.75
N LEU A 135 5.91 5.50 30.35
CA LEU A 135 4.97 5.37 31.45
C LEU A 135 5.40 6.15 32.70
N GLU A 136 6.67 6.51 32.81
CA GLU A 136 7.23 7.29 33.91
C GLU A 136 7.43 8.77 33.55
N CYS A 137 6.98 9.23 32.37
CA CYS A 137 7.15 10.62 31.97
C CYS A 137 6.45 11.59 32.93
N ARG A 138 7.22 12.54 33.46
CA ARG A 138 6.70 13.61 34.34
C ARG A 138 6.66 14.98 33.68
N ASN A 139 7.11 15.08 32.43
CA ASN A 139 7.21 16.33 31.69
C ASN A 139 6.29 16.27 30.47
N PRO A 140 5.01 16.66 30.58
CA PRO A 140 4.08 16.66 29.45
C PRO A 140 4.40 17.73 28.40
N ASN A 141 5.28 18.69 28.71
CA ASN A 141 5.61 19.83 27.84
C ASN A 141 7.03 19.73 27.25
N GLY A 142 7.61 18.54 27.17
CA GLY A 142 8.94 18.38 26.60
C GLY A 142 8.95 18.79 25.12
N THR A 143 10.04 19.44 24.69
CA THR A 143 10.15 20.04 23.36
C THR A 143 11.00 19.21 22.39
N ASN A 144 11.90 18.38 22.92
CA ASN A 144 12.80 17.53 22.14
C ASN A 144 12.26 16.10 22.11
N TRP A 145 11.82 15.69 20.92
CA TRP A 145 11.12 14.43 20.69
C TRP A 145 11.93 13.51 19.79
N ILE A 146 11.90 12.21 20.10
CA ILE A 146 12.45 11.17 19.27
C ILE A 146 11.45 10.03 19.06
N TYR A 147 11.55 9.39 17.91
CA TYR A 147 10.69 8.29 17.49
C TYR A 147 11.45 6.98 17.41
N CYS A 148 10.97 5.94 18.10
CA CYS A 148 11.53 4.60 17.99
C CYS A 148 10.95 3.87 16.77
N ARG A 149 11.82 3.45 15.83
CA ARG A 149 11.38 2.76 14.60
C ARG A 149 10.83 1.35 14.81
N VAL A 150 11.16 0.71 15.93
CA VAL A 150 10.75 -0.67 16.21
C VAL A 150 9.35 -0.74 16.79
N CYS A 151 9.05 0.07 17.81
CA CYS A 151 7.76 0.04 18.52
C CYS A 151 6.85 1.24 18.24
N ASN A 152 7.29 2.18 17.40
CA ASN A 152 6.57 3.39 17.01
C ASN A 152 6.23 4.33 18.17
N ARG A 153 6.96 4.24 19.29
CA ARG A 153 6.81 5.12 20.45
C ARG A 153 7.47 6.48 20.21
N TRP A 154 6.81 7.54 20.65
CA TRP A 154 7.35 8.90 20.73
C TRP A 154 7.79 9.20 22.16
N LEU A 155 9.08 9.51 22.33
CA LEU A 155 9.69 9.75 23.62
C LEU A 155 10.32 11.14 23.64
N HIS A 156 10.31 11.80 24.80
CA HIS A 156 11.23 12.92 25.00
C HIS A 156 12.66 12.40 25.00
N PHE A 157 13.61 13.22 24.58
CA PHE A 157 15.04 12.89 24.68
C PHE A 157 15.42 12.45 26.10
N GLU A 158 14.95 13.18 27.11
CA GLU A 158 15.15 12.84 28.53
C GLU A 158 14.56 11.48 28.92
N CYS A 159 13.34 11.18 28.47
CA CYS A 159 12.67 9.88 28.70
C CYS A 159 13.32 8.73 27.93
N ALA A 160 13.94 9.03 26.79
CA ALA A 160 14.76 8.11 26.02
C ALA A 160 16.20 7.99 26.55
N ASN A 161 16.56 8.79 27.57
CA ASN A 161 17.90 8.92 28.12
C ASN A 161 18.97 9.27 27.06
N ILE A 162 18.63 10.20 26.18
CA ILE A 162 19.53 10.75 25.15
C ILE A 162 19.58 12.28 25.26
N THR A 163 20.64 12.88 24.74
CA THR A 163 20.84 14.35 24.74
C THR A 163 20.79 14.96 23.35
N GLU A 164 20.98 14.14 22.32
CA GLU A 164 21.03 14.53 20.92
C GLU A 164 20.37 13.44 20.05
N ALA A 165 19.75 13.83 18.94
CA ALA A 165 19.23 12.86 17.98
C ALA A 165 20.41 12.16 17.28
N PRO A 166 20.31 10.85 17.00
CA PRO A 166 21.26 10.20 16.11
C PRO A 166 21.24 10.90 14.75
N GLY A 167 22.44 11.07 14.17
CA GLY A 167 22.79 12.13 13.21
C GLY A 167 21.81 12.39 12.06
N GLU A 168 21.81 13.64 11.58
CA GLU A 168 20.96 14.16 10.48
C GLU A 168 21.09 13.37 9.17
N ASP A 169 22.15 12.57 9.06
CA ASP A 169 22.53 11.75 7.91
C ASP A 169 21.63 10.51 7.72
N GLY A 170 20.75 10.21 8.69
CA GLY A 170 19.72 9.15 8.57
C GLY A 170 20.26 7.71 8.53
N GLN A 171 21.54 7.51 8.88
CA GLN A 171 22.18 6.19 8.89
C GLN A 171 21.96 5.41 10.20
N ASP A 172 21.63 6.09 11.29
CA ASP A 172 21.35 5.45 12.58
C ASP A 172 19.92 5.74 13.05
N ASP A 173 19.03 4.77 12.87
CA ASP A 173 17.66 4.84 13.39
C ASP A 173 17.66 4.65 14.91
N PHE A 174 16.96 5.53 15.63
CA PHE A 174 16.80 5.38 17.07
C PHE A 174 15.96 4.16 17.44
N VAL A 175 16.50 3.34 18.35
CA VAL A 175 15.83 2.20 18.99
C VAL A 175 15.79 2.46 20.49
N CYS A 176 14.59 2.49 21.07
CA CYS A 176 14.44 2.76 22.50
C CYS A 176 15.00 1.62 23.37
N VAL A 177 15.34 1.94 24.63
CA VAL A 177 15.91 0.99 25.59
C VAL A 177 15.09 -0.29 25.78
N VAL A 178 13.75 -0.19 25.70
CA VAL A 178 12.85 -1.35 25.80
C VAL A 178 13.02 -2.28 24.60
N CYS A 179 13.11 -1.72 23.40
CA CYS A 179 13.33 -2.51 22.18
C CYS A 179 14.76 -3.04 22.10
N ALA A 180 15.76 -2.27 22.53
CA ALA A 180 17.15 -2.72 22.57
C ALA A 180 17.34 -3.91 23.54
N ALA A 181 16.68 -3.87 24.70
CA ALA A 181 16.74 -4.95 25.70
C ALA A 181 16.02 -6.25 25.27
N GLN A 182 15.19 -6.22 24.22
CA GLN A 182 14.59 -7.44 23.67
C GLN A 182 15.55 -8.27 22.82
N TYR A 183 16.71 -7.72 22.46
CA TYR A 183 17.75 -8.37 21.66
C TYR A 183 19.05 -8.64 22.43
N SER A 184 19.04 -8.46 23.76
CA SER A 184 20.17 -8.70 24.66
C SER A 184 20.04 -9.99 25.46
#